data_AF-A3TIJ3-F1
#
_entry.id   AF-A3TIJ3-F1
#
_cell.length_a   1.000
_cell.length_b   1.000
_cell.length_c   1.000
_cell.angle_alpha   90.00
_cell.angle_beta   90.00
_cell.angle_gamma   90.00
#
_symmetry.space_group_name_H-M   'P 1'
#
loop_
_entity.id
_entity.type
_entity.pdbx_description
1 polymer ?
#
loop_
_entity_poly.entity_id
_entity_poly.type
_entity_poly.pdbx_seq_one_letter_code
_entity_poly.pdbx_strand_id
1 'polypeptide(L)' 'MSMPPVKKIVMWLVVIFLLYAIFTSPNDAADIVGSAWDVISNAIKNIGEFFDSLIARS' A
#
# COMPACT_ATOMS: atom_id res chain seq x y z
N MET A 1 22.78 -19.76 24.78
CA MET A 1 22.66 -19.07 23.47
C MET A 1 21.25 -18.49 23.39
N SER A 2 21.09 -17.18 23.55
CA SER A 2 19.78 -16.53 23.40
C SER A 2 19.43 -16.51 21.92
N MET A 3 18.46 -17.32 21.52
CA MET A 3 17.94 -17.30 20.15
C MET A 3 17.35 -15.91 19.89
N PRO A 4 17.62 -15.27 18.74
CA PRO A 4 16.98 -14.02 18.40
C PRO A 4 15.45 -14.20 18.50
N PRO A 5 14.70 -13.20 19.00
CA PRO A 5 13.26 -13.33 19.09
C PRO A 5 12.69 -13.75 17.73
N VAL A 6 11.89 -14.82 17.69
CA VAL A 6 11.30 -15.38 16.45
C VAL A 6 10.65 -14.28 15.61
N LYS A 7 9.99 -13.31 16.26
CA LYS A 7 9.42 -12.11 15.64
C LYS A 7 10.42 -11.33 14.77
N LYS A 8 11.67 -11.16 15.23
CA LYS A 8 12.70 -10.44 14.46
C LYS A 8 13.11 -11.23 13.22
N ILE A 9 13.28 -12.55 13.35
CA ILE A 9 13.66 -13.42 12.24
C ILE A 9 12.57 -13.41 11.15
N VAL A 10 11.31 -13.60 11.56
CA VAL A 10 10.17 -13.59 10.62
C VAL A 10 10.04 -12.21 9.94
N MET A 11 10.18 -11.13 10.70
CA MET A 11 10.12 -9.77 10.13
C MET A 11 11.23 -9.56 9.08
N TRP A 12 12.47 -9.94 9.39
CA TRP A 12 13.57 -9.84 8.43
C TRP A 12 13.37 -10.74 7.20
N LEU A 13 12.82 -11.94 7.38
CA LEU A 13 12.50 -12.83 6.27
C LEU A 13 11.47 -12.19 5.33
N VAL A 14 10.40 -11.60 5.88
CA VAL A 14 9.39 -10.87 5.11
C VAL A 14 10.01 -9.68 4.38
N VAL A 15 10.85 -8.89 5.04
CA VAL A 15 11.52 -7.74 4.41
C VAL A 15 12.39 -8.17 3.24
N ILE A 16 13.22 -9.20 3.42
CA ILE A 16 14.09 -9.72 2.35
C ILE A 16 13.25 -10.26 1.19
N PHE A 17 12.16 -10.97 1.48
CA PHE A 17 11.24 -11.47 0.46
C PHE A 17 10.59 -10.33 -0.33
N LEU A 18 10.13 -9.27 0.34
CA LEU A 18 9.53 -8.11 -0.33
C LEU A 18 10.55 -7.41 -1.23
N LEU A 19 11.78 -7.20 -0.75
CA LEU A 19 12.85 -6.63 -1.57
C LEU A 19 13.12 -7.51 -2.79
N TYR A 20 13.21 -8.84 -2.62
CA TYR A 20 13.39 -9.78 -3.72
C TYR A 20 12.25 -9.70 -4.74
N ALA A 21 11.00 -9.65 -4.28
CA ALA A 21 9.83 -9.53 -5.15
C ALA A 21 9.86 -8.23 -5.96
N ILE A 22 10.20 -7.11 -5.32
CA ILE A 22 10.32 -5.80 -6.00
C ILE A 22 11.42 -5.83 -7.07
N PHE A 23 12.59 -6.42 -6.78
CA PHE A 23 13.68 -6.47 -7.76
C PHE A 23 13.45 -7.49 -8.88
N THR A 24 12.76 -8.60 -8.59
CA THR A 24 12.52 -9.68 -9.55
C THR A 24 11.34 -9.36 -10.47
N SER A 25 10.27 -8.81 -9.89
CA SER A 25 9.02 -8.47 -10.58
C SER A 25 8.64 -7.00 -10.30
N PRO A 26 9.42 -6.03 -10.80
CA PRO A 26 9.16 -4.62 -10.55
C PRO A 26 7.82 -4.14 -11.10
N ASN A 27 7.38 -4.71 -12.23
CA ASN A 27 6.10 -4.37 -12.85
C ASN A 27 4.93 -4.82 -11.98
N ASP A 28 4.91 -6.08 -11.53
CA ASP A 28 3.85 -6.60 -10.65
C ASP A 28 3.77 -5.78 -9.34
N ALA A 29 4.93 -5.42 -8.77
CA ALA A 29 4.99 -4.57 -7.58
C ALA A 29 4.43 -3.16 -7.84
N ALA A 30 4.77 -2.56 -8.98
CA ALA A 30 4.24 -1.26 -9.39
C ALA A 30 2.72 -1.31 -9.63
N ASP A 31 2.21 -2.38 -10.24
CA ASP A 31 0.78 -2.56 -10.51
C ASP A 31 -0.03 -2.67 -9.21
N ILE A 32 0.49 -3.41 -8.22
CA ILE A 32 -0.14 -3.53 -6.89
C ILE A 32 -0.17 -2.18 -6.18
N VAL A 33 0.96 -1.46 -6.15
CA VAL A 33 1.05 -0.14 -5.50
C VAL A 33 0.19 0.89 -6.23
N GLY A 34 0.19 0.88 -7.56
CA GLY A 34 -0.65 1.73 -8.40
C GLY A 34 -2.13 1.49 -8.14
N SER A 35 -2.55 0.22 -8.11
CA SER A 35 -3.94 -0.14 -7.80
C SER A 35 -4.36 0.33 -6.41
N ALA A 36 -3.49 0.18 -5.40
CA ALA A 36 -3.76 0.67 -4.05
C ALA A 36 -3.87 2.20 -4.01
N TRP A 37 -2.99 2.90 -4.72
CA TRP A 37 -3.03 4.36 -4.84
C TRP A 37 -4.29 4.86 -5.54
N ASP A 38 -4.72 4.19 -6.60
CA ASP A 38 -5.94 4.52 -7.33
C ASP A 38 -7.16 4.40 -6.43
N VAL A 39 -7.26 3.35 -5.63
CA VAL A 39 -8.35 3.18 -4.65
C VAL A 39 -8.38 4.35 -3.66
N ILE A 40 -7.24 4.73 -3.10
CA ILE A 40 -7.15 5.84 -2.14
C ILE A 40 -7.52 7.17 -2.82
N SER A 41 -6.96 7.44 -3.99
CA SER A 41 -7.20 8.70 -4.70
C SER A 41 -8.66 8.83 -5.14
N ASN A 42 -9.29 7.74 -5.59
CA ASN A 42 -10.70 7.71 -5.94
C ASN A 42 -11.58 7.90 -4.71
N ALA A 43 -11.24 7.27 -3.57
CA ALA A 43 -11.96 7.49 -2.33
C ALA A 43 -11.92 8.98 -1.90
N ILE A 44 -10.75 9.63 -1.99
CA ILE A 44 -10.60 11.05 -1.67
C ILE A 44 -11.40 11.93 -2.63
N LYS A 45 -11.33 11.67 -3.94
CA LYS A 45 -12.10 12.43 -4.96
C LYS A 45 -13.60 12.33 -4.71
N ASN A 46 -14.12 11.13 -4.47
CA ASN A 46 -15.53 10.90 -4.20
C ASN A 46 -16.02 11.68 -2.96
N ILE A 47 -15.17 11.78 -1.93
CA ILE A 47 -15.47 12.59 -0.75
C ILE A 47 -15.53 14.08 -1.11
N GLY A 48 -14.55 14.58 -1.86
CA GLY A 48 -14.53 15.96 -2.35
C GLY A 48 -15.77 16.31 -3.17
N GLU A 49 -16.08 15.49 -4.17
CA GLU A 49 -17.27 15.64 -5.03
C GLU A 49 -18.57 15.64 -4.22
N PHE A 50 -18.66 14.81 -3.18
CA PHE A 50 -19.80 14.81 -2.28
C PHE A 50 -19.96 16.17 -1.58
N PHE A 51 -18.91 16.72 -0.99
CA PHE A 51 -18.98 18.03 -0.33
C PHE A 51 -19.23 19.17 -1.31
N ASP A 52 -18.61 19.14 -2.49
CA ASP A 52 -18.88 20.11 -3.56
C ASP A 52 -20.37 20.08 -3.95
N SER A 53 -20.97 18.89 -4.05
CA SER A 53 -22.39 18.73 -4.34
C SER A 53 -23.31 19.25 -3.23
N LEU A 54 -22.89 19.19 -1.97
CA LEU A 54 -23.64 19.72 -0.84
C LEU A 54 -23.61 21.26 -0.83
N ILE A 55 -22.43 21.85 -1.04
CA ILE A 55 -22.24 23.31 -1.03
C ILE A 55 -22.86 23.94 -2.28
N ALA A 56 -22.72 23.33 -3.45
CA ALA A 56 -23.32 23.84 -4.68
C ALA A 56 -24.85 23.78 -4.69
N ARG A 57 -25.47 23.04 -3.77
CA ARG A 57 -26.92 22.89 -3.62
C ARG A 57 -27.52 23.72 -2.47
N SER A 58 -26.69 24.47 -1.73
CA SER A 58 -27.11 25.47 -0.72
C SER A 58 -27.08 26.88 -1.29
#